data_AF-A0A7J4Q6Q8-F1
#
_entry.id   AF-A0A7J4Q6Q8-F1
#
_cell.length_a   1.000
_cell.length_b   1.000
_cell.length_c   1.000
_cell.angle_alpha   90.00
_cell.angle_beta   90.00
_cell.angle_gamma   90.00
#
_symmetry.space_group_name_H-M   'P 1'
#
loop_
_entity.id
_entity.type
_entity.pdbx_description
1 polymer ?
#
loop_
_entity_poly.entity_id
_entity_poly.type
_entity_poly.pdbx_seq_one_letter_code
_entity_poly.pdbx_strand_id
1 'polypeptide(L)'
;AIIAAYGYHKIFKESFSFIVIVFLLFSIPLSVEDPIINEYFSYFEEKQTNGEILVTHPLAGYYAHKNVTIMYYPWFNASQAEYWEEYIKVKNPEYISLDTCEGGFLCSPDDQLCEEKQKSLVHSINESYIIEWQKDLGNCKYFIYKNTKSIAVK
;
A
#
# COMPACT_ATOMS: atom_id res chain seq x y z
N ALA A 1 33.02 29.13 40.58
CA ALA A 1 31.91 29.62 39.74
C ALA A 1 32.32 29.82 38.27
N ILE A 2 33.37 30.61 37.98
CA ILE A 2 33.75 30.99 36.59
C ILE A 2 34.19 29.80 35.72
N ILE A 3 34.94 28.84 36.27
CA ILE A 3 35.42 27.66 35.52
C ILE A 3 34.27 26.71 35.14
N ALA A 4 33.28 26.53 36.03
CA ALA A 4 32.09 25.73 35.75
C ALA A 4 31.20 26.39 34.69
N ALA A 5 31.10 27.73 34.68
CA ALA A 5 30.38 28.49 33.66
C ALA A 5 31.04 28.37 32.27
N TYR A 6 32.38 28.38 32.21
CA TYR A 6 33.12 28.23 30.95
C TYR A 6 32.99 26.81 30.37
N GLY A 7 33.06 25.78 31.20
CA GLY A 7 32.82 24.39 30.79
C GLY A 7 31.40 24.16 30.27
N TYR A 8 30.40 24.70 30.97
CA TYR A 8 28.99 24.63 30.54
C TYR A 8 28.78 25.36 29.20
N HIS A 9 29.36 26.56 29.01
CA HIS A 9 29.21 27.31 27.77
C HIS A 9 29.82 26.60 26.56
N LYS A 10 30.98 25.94 26.71
CA LYS A 10 31.62 25.20 25.62
C LYS A 10 30.81 23.96 25.20
N ILE A 11 30.37 23.16 26.17
CA ILE A 11 29.55 21.97 25.92
C ILE A 11 28.20 22.35 25.31
N PHE A 12 27.58 23.42 25.79
CA PHE A 12 26.29 23.89 25.29
C PHE A 12 26.41 24.45 23.86
N LYS A 13 27.50 25.14 23.50
CA LYS A 13 27.68 25.69 22.14
C LYS A 13 27.93 24.60 21.09
N GLU A 14 28.71 23.57 21.44
CA GLU A 14 28.93 22.40 20.57
C GLU A 14 27.66 21.54 20.46
N SER A 15 26.92 21.35 21.56
CA SER A 15 25.67 20.58 21.57
C SER A 15 24.49 21.34 20.92
N PHE A 16 24.42 22.66 21.06
CA PHE A 16 23.35 23.47 20.47
C PHE A 16 23.41 23.43 18.94
N SER A 17 24.61 23.48 18.36
CA SER A 17 24.79 23.37 16.92
C SER A 17 24.35 21.98 16.42
N PHE A 18 24.64 20.92 17.18
CA PHE A 18 24.19 19.57 16.88
C PHE A 18 22.66 19.42 16.99
N ILE A 19 22.05 19.95 18.05
CA ILE A 19 20.60 19.94 18.25
C ILE A 19 19.89 20.68 17.11
N VAL A 20 20.41 21.85 16.70
CA VAL A 20 19.85 22.64 15.59
C VAL A 20 19.96 21.90 14.26
N ILE A 21 21.08 21.22 13.99
CA ILE A 21 21.23 20.39 12.77
C ILE A 21 20.25 19.23 12.78
N VAL A 22 20.10 18.53 13.91
CA VAL A 22 19.12 17.44 14.05
C VAL A 22 17.70 17.96 13.85
N PHE A 23 17.33 19.08 14.48
CA PHE A 23 16.01 19.70 14.30
C PHE A 23 15.76 20.16 12.86
N LEU A 24 16.79 20.71 12.20
CA LEU A 24 16.72 21.10 10.79
C LEU A 24 16.51 19.88 9.88
N LEU A 25 17.20 18.77 10.12
CA LEU A 25 17.00 17.52 9.39
C LEU A 25 15.58 16.98 9.53
N PHE A 26 14.98 17.09 10.72
CA PHE A 26 13.57 16.74 10.95
C PHE A 26 12.56 17.78 10.45
N SER A 27 13.02 19.00 10.13
CA SER A 27 12.16 20.09 9.61
C SER A 27 12.09 20.11 8.09
N ILE A 28 12.90 19.32 7.38
CA ILE A 28 12.76 19.14 5.94
C ILE A 28 11.52 18.27 5.74
N PRO A 29 10.47 18.75 5.06
CA PRO A 29 9.36 17.89 4.65
C PRO A 29 9.91 16.91 3.62
N LEU A 30 10.33 15.73 4.08
CA LEU A 30 10.57 14.55 3.24
C LEU A 30 9.21 13.99 2.81
N SER A 31 8.49 14.78 2.04
CA SER A 31 7.21 14.42 1.47
C SER A 31 7.19 14.98 0.06
N VAL A 32 7.92 14.33 -0.83
CA VAL A 32 7.57 14.41 -2.24
C VAL A 32 6.30 13.58 -2.35
N GLU A 33 5.15 14.21 -2.13
CA GLU A 33 3.86 13.60 -2.42
C GLU A 33 3.84 13.29 -3.92
N ASP A 34 3.97 12.01 -4.24
CA ASP A 34 3.82 11.58 -5.62
C ASP A 34 2.33 11.62 -5.98
N PRO A 35 1.93 12.39 -7.00
CA PRO A 35 0.53 12.55 -7.34
C PRO A 35 -0.16 11.23 -7.71
N ILE A 36 0.59 10.25 -8.25
CA ILE A 36 0.04 8.92 -8.59
C ILE A 36 -0.27 8.13 -7.32
N ILE A 37 0.62 8.21 -6.33
CA ILE A 37 0.43 7.54 -5.04
C ILE A 37 -0.78 8.14 -4.31
N ASN A 38 -0.88 9.47 -4.30
CA ASN A 38 -2.01 10.15 -3.70
C ASN A 38 -3.32 9.79 -4.40
N GLU A 39 -3.36 9.81 -5.74
CA GLU A 39 -4.54 9.41 -6.52
C GLU A 39 -4.96 7.96 -6.26
N TYR A 40 -4.00 7.04 -6.14
CA TYR A 40 -4.27 5.64 -5.83
C TYR A 40 -4.90 5.48 -4.44
N PHE A 41 -4.34 6.11 -3.41
CA PHE A 41 -4.82 5.96 -2.05
C PHE A 41 -6.14 6.69 -1.79
N SER A 42 -6.34 7.87 -2.39
CA SER A 42 -7.60 8.61 -2.25
C SER A 42 -8.71 8.15 -3.20
N TYR A 43 -8.43 7.17 -4.09
CA TYR A 43 -9.37 6.72 -5.12
C TYR A 43 -10.79 6.45 -4.61
N PHE A 44 -10.90 5.87 -3.41
CA PHE A 44 -12.18 5.47 -2.82
C PHE A 44 -12.85 6.55 -1.95
N GLU A 45 -12.18 7.66 -1.64
CA GLU A 45 -12.74 8.71 -0.76
C GLU A 45 -14.03 9.30 -1.34
N GLU A 46 -14.03 9.54 -2.66
CA GLU A 46 -15.16 10.16 -3.37
C GLU A 46 -16.11 9.14 -4.02
N LYS A 47 -15.76 7.84 -4.01
CA LYS A 47 -16.56 6.78 -4.63
C LYS A 47 -17.63 6.27 -3.68
N GLN A 48 -18.85 6.15 -4.19
CA GLN A 48 -19.87 5.33 -3.53
C GLN A 48 -19.60 3.86 -3.84
N THR A 49 -19.08 3.15 -2.84
CA THR A 49 -18.95 1.69 -2.83
C THR A 49 -20.05 1.10 -1.95
N ASN A 50 -20.68 0.02 -2.41
CA ASN A 50 -21.75 -0.68 -1.70
C ASN A 50 -21.33 -2.09 -1.25
N GLY A 51 -20.27 -2.63 -1.85
CA GLY A 51 -19.69 -3.93 -1.52
C GLY A 51 -18.33 -3.82 -0.85
N GLU A 52 -17.71 -4.99 -0.67
CA GLU A 52 -16.39 -5.12 -0.08
C GLU A 52 -15.30 -4.59 -1.03
N ILE A 53 -14.29 -3.93 -0.46
CA ILE A 53 -13.07 -3.53 -1.16
C ILE A 53 -11.93 -4.37 -0.62
N LEU A 54 -11.30 -5.15 -1.49
CA LEU A 54 -10.08 -5.88 -1.16
C LEU A 54 -8.86 -5.00 -1.45
N VAL A 55 -7.96 -4.81 -0.49
CA VAL A 55 -6.78 -3.93 -0.67
C VAL A 55 -5.49 -4.69 -0.42
N THR A 56 -4.52 -4.58 -1.33
CA THR A 56 -3.15 -5.08 -1.09
C THR A 56 -2.34 -4.12 -0.23
N HIS A 57 -2.73 -2.85 -0.13
CA HIS A 57 -2.00 -1.86 0.65
C HIS A 57 -2.81 -1.41 1.87
N PRO A 58 -2.26 -1.47 3.10
CA PRO A 58 -2.99 -1.04 4.29
C PRO A 58 -3.44 0.43 4.24
N LEU A 59 -2.61 1.30 3.67
CA LEU A 59 -2.94 2.73 3.52
C LEU A 59 -4.15 2.95 2.59
N ALA A 60 -4.31 2.17 1.52
CA ALA A 60 -5.51 2.24 0.69
C ALA A 60 -6.77 1.87 1.50
N GLY A 61 -6.64 0.90 2.41
CA GLY A 61 -7.72 0.54 3.33
C GLY A 61 -8.08 1.64 4.33
N TYR A 62 -7.08 2.39 4.80
CA TYR A 62 -7.29 3.54 5.69
C TYR A 62 -8.14 4.63 5.01
N TYR A 63 -7.81 4.99 3.77
CA TYR A 63 -8.50 6.04 3.00
C TYR A 63 -9.86 5.60 2.43
N ALA A 64 -10.08 4.31 2.20
CA ALA A 64 -11.36 3.84 1.68
C ALA A 64 -12.52 3.94 2.70
N HIS A 65 -12.23 4.02 4.01
CA HIS A 65 -13.17 4.25 5.12
C HIS A 65 -14.41 3.32 5.20
N LYS A 66 -14.54 2.30 4.33
CA LYS A 66 -15.75 1.47 4.19
C LYS A 66 -15.41 0.03 3.81
N ASN A 67 -16.00 -0.92 4.55
CA ASN A 67 -16.00 -2.38 4.29
C ASN A 67 -14.76 -2.91 3.55
N VAL A 68 -13.59 -2.71 4.16
CA VAL A 68 -12.30 -3.11 3.59
C VAL A 68 -11.86 -4.44 4.17
N THR A 69 -11.40 -5.33 3.29
CA THR A 69 -10.61 -6.50 3.66
C THR A 69 -9.19 -6.33 3.15
N ILE A 70 -8.21 -6.58 4.02
CA ILE A 70 -6.80 -6.37 3.70
C ILE A 70 -6.20 -7.69 3.22
N MET A 71 -5.72 -7.70 1.98
CA MET A 71 -4.96 -8.77 1.33
C MET A 71 -3.44 -8.58 1.48
N TYR A 72 -2.99 -7.57 2.22
CA TYR A 72 -1.58 -7.29 2.42
C TYR A 72 -0.84 -8.42 3.14
N TYR A 73 0.26 -8.89 2.54
CA TYR A 73 1.24 -9.75 3.19
C TYR A 73 2.66 -9.30 2.84
N PRO A 74 3.53 -9.10 3.84
CA PRO A 74 4.95 -8.82 3.59
C PRO A 74 5.68 -9.99 2.91
N TRP A 75 5.16 -11.21 3.08
CA TRP A 75 5.69 -12.44 2.47
C TRP A 75 4.51 -13.23 1.91
N PHE A 76 4.48 -13.38 0.59
CA PHE A 76 3.42 -14.08 -0.12
C PHE A 76 3.85 -15.53 -0.42
N ASN A 77 2.93 -16.49 -0.27
CA ASN A 77 3.17 -17.90 -0.54
C ASN A 77 2.00 -18.54 -1.33
N ALA A 78 2.23 -19.76 -1.82
CA ALA A 78 1.25 -20.50 -2.61
C ALA A 78 -0.09 -20.70 -1.90
N SER A 79 -0.09 -20.99 -0.60
CA SER A 79 -1.32 -21.20 0.17
C SER A 79 -2.14 -19.91 0.34
N GLN A 80 -1.49 -18.76 0.48
CA GLN A 80 -2.18 -17.46 0.51
C GLN A 80 -2.77 -17.13 -0.86
N ALA A 81 -2.04 -17.41 -1.95
CA ALA A 81 -2.57 -17.23 -3.30
C ALA A 81 -3.85 -18.05 -3.53
N GLU A 82 -3.83 -19.33 -3.14
CA GLU A 82 -5.00 -20.22 -3.23
C GLU A 82 -6.16 -19.71 -2.36
N TYR A 83 -5.87 -19.30 -1.12
CA TYR A 83 -6.89 -18.73 -0.23
C TYR A 83 -7.56 -17.50 -0.85
N TRP A 84 -6.79 -16.56 -1.40
CA TRP A 84 -7.36 -15.34 -1.99
C TRP A 84 -8.10 -15.61 -3.29
N GLU A 85 -7.63 -16.56 -4.09
CA GLU A 85 -8.33 -16.99 -5.30
C GLU A 85 -9.72 -17.56 -4.95
N GLU A 86 -9.80 -18.43 -3.93
CA GLU A 86 -11.08 -18.95 -3.45
C GLU A 86 -11.94 -17.85 -2.81
N TYR A 87 -11.34 -16.98 -1.98
CA TYR A 87 -12.03 -15.86 -1.34
C TYR A 87 -12.70 -14.95 -2.37
N ILE A 88 -11.95 -14.51 -3.38
CA ILE A 88 -12.45 -13.62 -4.44
C ILE A 88 -13.60 -14.28 -5.20
N LYS A 89 -13.49 -15.59 -5.47
CA LYS A 89 -14.54 -16.35 -6.16
C LYS A 89 -15.83 -16.47 -5.33
N VAL A 90 -15.71 -16.69 -4.02
CA VAL A 90 -16.85 -16.93 -3.12
C VAL A 90 -17.48 -15.63 -2.64
N LYS A 91 -16.66 -14.69 -2.18
CA LYS A 91 -17.11 -13.41 -1.60
C LYS A 91 -17.41 -12.37 -2.65
N ASN A 92 -16.76 -12.47 -3.81
CA ASN A 92 -17.03 -11.62 -4.96
C ASN A 92 -17.01 -10.11 -4.58
N PRO A 93 -15.86 -9.60 -4.05
CA PRO A 93 -15.74 -8.20 -3.65
C PRO A 93 -16.10 -7.26 -4.80
N GLU A 94 -16.55 -6.04 -4.48
CA GLU A 94 -16.91 -5.06 -5.50
C GLU A 94 -15.65 -4.50 -6.18
N TYR A 95 -14.62 -4.21 -5.39
CA TYR A 95 -13.35 -3.68 -5.87
C TYR A 95 -12.17 -4.47 -5.34
N ILE A 96 -11.10 -4.52 -6.14
CA ILE A 96 -9.79 -5.01 -5.72
C ILE A 96 -8.76 -3.94 -6.05
N SER A 97 -8.04 -3.47 -5.04
CA SER A 97 -6.93 -2.52 -5.13
C SER A 97 -5.64 -3.31 -4.99
N LEU A 98 -4.80 -3.23 -6.03
CA LEU A 98 -3.55 -3.99 -6.14
C LEU A 98 -2.39 -3.06 -6.47
N ASP A 99 -1.36 -3.08 -5.63
CA ASP A 99 -0.08 -2.43 -5.87
C ASP A 99 1.04 -3.47 -5.95
N THR A 100 2.02 -3.26 -6.82
CA THR A 100 3.18 -4.15 -6.95
C THR A 100 4.41 -3.61 -6.21
N CYS A 101 4.24 -2.57 -5.40
CA CYS A 101 5.33 -1.75 -4.87
C CYS A 101 5.74 -2.19 -3.47
N GLU A 102 4.76 -2.23 -2.56
CA GLU A 102 4.95 -2.61 -1.16
C GLU A 102 4.00 -3.75 -0.77
N GLY A 103 2.83 -3.82 -1.41
CA GLY A 103 1.86 -4.92 -1.35
C GLY A 103 2.01 -5.92 -2.48
N GLY A 104 3.11 -5.84 -3.26
CA GLY A 104 3.42 -6.81 -4.29
C GLY A 104 3.52 -8.20 -3.67
N PHE A 105 2.88 -9.17 -4.32
CA PHE A 105 2.95 -10.59 -3.98
C PHE A 105 4.39 -11.12 -4.18
N LEU A 106 5.30 -10.79 -3.27
CA LEU A 106 6.67 -11.23 -3.30
C LEU A 106 6.74 -12.68 -2.82
N CYS A 107 7.13 -13.57 -3.71
CA CYS A 107 7.31 -14.98 -3.41
C CYS A 107 8.62 -15.23 -2.66
N SER A 108 8.55 -16.08 -1.63
CA SER A 108 9.76 -16.63 -1.00
C SER A 108 10.57 -17.44 -2.02
N PRO A 109 11.91 -17.36 -2.04
CA PRO A 109 12.74 -18.19 -2.92
C PRO A 109 12.59 -19.70 -2.63
N ASP A 110 12.14 -20.07 -1.43
CA ASP A 110 11.91 -21.46 -1.04
C ASP A 110 10.55 -22.00 -1.50
N ASP A 111 9.63 -21.13 -1.93
CA ASP A 111 8.30 -21.52 -2.42
C ASP A 111 8.26 -21.56 -3.95
N GLN A 112 8.62 -22.73 -4.49
CA GLN A 112 8.66 -22.97 -5.94
C GLN A 112 7.30 -22.83 -6.64
N LEU A 113 6.19 -22.92 -5.90
CA LEU A 113 4.84 -22.84 -6.46
C LEU A 113 4.24 -21.44 -6.38
N CYS A 114 4.79 -20.55 -5.54
CA CYS A 114 4.23 -19.23 -5.31
C CYS A 114 4.08 -18.43 -6.60
N GLU A 115 5.09 -18.43 -7.49
CA GLU A 115 5.01 -17.67 -8.75
C GLU A 115 3.88 -18.16 -9.66
N GLU A 116 3.68 -19.47 -9.76
CA GLU A 116 2.61 -20.07 -10.55
C GLU A 116 1.24 -19.68 -9.98
N LYS A 117 1.08 -19.80 -8.66
CA LYS A 117 -0.17 -19.49 -7.98
C LYS A 117 -0.50 -18.00 -7.97
N GLN A 118 0.51 -17.14 -7.83
CA GLN A 118 0.35 -15.70 -8.01
C GLN A 118 -0.14 -15.36 -9.42
N LYS A 119 0.44 -16.00 -10.45
CA LYS A 119 -0.03 -15.83 -11.84
C LYS A 119 -1.46 -16.32 -12.01
N SER A 120 -1.84 -17.44 -11.40
CA SER A 120 -3.22 -17.95 -11.38
C SER A 120 -4.19 -16.94 -10.75
N LEU A 121 -3.84 -16.42 -9.57
CA LEU A 121 -4.64 -15.40 -8.86
C LEU A 121 -4.86 -14.15 -9.72
N VAL A 122 -3.78 -13.60 -10.28
CA VAL A 122 -3.87 -12.40 -11.13
C VAL A 122 -4.68 -12.68 -12.41
N HIS A 123 -4.53 -13.87 -13.00
CA HIS A 123 -5.32 -14.28 -14.15
C HIS A 123 -6.81 -14.36 -13.81
N SER A 124 -7.18 -15.00 -12.70
CA SER A 124 -8.56 -15.10 -12.20
C SER A 124 -9.20 -13.73 -11.94
N ILE A 125 -8.44 -12.78 -11.37
CA ILE A 125 -8.87 -11.39 -11.20
C ILE A 125 -9.15 -10.75 -12.57
N ASN A 126 -8.23 -10.88 -13.54
CA ASN A 126 -8.38 -10.30 -14.86
C ASN A 126 -9.55 -10.89 -15.68
N GLU A 127 -9.96 -12.14 -15.39
CA GLU A 127 -11.14 -12.75 -16.03
C GLU A 127 -12.47 -12.27 -15.40
N SER A 128 -12.48 -11.98 -14.11
CA SER A 128 -13.71 -11.67 -13.36
C SER A 128 -13.96 -10.16 -13.19
N TYR A 129 -12.92 -9.34 -13.30
CA TYR A 129 -12.94 -7.91 -13.04
C TYR A 129 -12.45 -7.12 -14.24
N ILE A 130 -12.94 -5.87 -14.37
CA ILE A 130 -12.40 -4.89 -15.30
C ILE A 130 -11.46 -3.94 -14.56
N ILE A 131 -10.42 -3.47 -15.24
CA ILE A 131 -9.55 -2.41 -14.73
C ILE A 131 -10.30 -1.09 -14.86
N GLU A 132 -10.67 -0.46 -13.74
CA GLU A 132 -11.31 0.86 -13.71
C GLU A 132 -10.26 1.99 -13.63
N TRP A 133 -9.10 1.70 -13.04
CA TRP A 133 -7.98 2.64 -12.97
C TRP A 133 -6.64 1.90 -12.95
N GLN A 134 -5.64 2.45 -13.64
CA GLN A 134 -4.28 1.92 -13.65
C GLN A 134 -3.26 3.03 -13.86
N LYS A 135 -2.16 3.00 -13.10
CA LYS A 135 -0.97 3.84 -13.30
C LYS A 135 0.30 3.09 -12.97
N ASP A 136 1.39 3.52 -13.61
CA ASP A 136 2.73 3.01 -13.39
C ASP A 136 3.59 4.13 -12.76
N LEU A 137 4.38 3.79 -11.74
CA LEU A 137 5.36 4.67 -11.12
C LEU A 137 6.70 3.93 -10.98
N GLY A 138 7.64 4.25 -11.85
CA GLY A 138 8.90 3.51 -11.94
C GLY A 138 8.65 2.03 -12.28
N ASN A 139 9.06 1.13 -11.39
CA ASN A 139 8.82 -0.31 -11.53
C ASN A 139 7.50 -0.78 -10.88
N CYS A 140 6.77 0.13 -10.24
CA CYS A 140 5.54 -0.18 -9.55
C CYS A 140 4.34 0.04 -10.46
N LYS A 141 3.36 -0.84 -10.31
CA LYS A 141 2.07 -0.77 -10.99
C LYS A 141 0.98 -0.76 -9.95
N TYR A 142 -0.01 0.08 -10.18
CA TYR A 142 -1.16 0.27 -9.31
C TYR A 142 -2.41 0.04 -10.13
N PHE A 143 -3.30 -0.79 -9.62
CA PHE A 143 -4.54 -1.19 -10.30
C PHE A 143 -5.71 -1.05 -9.34
N ILE A 144 -6.82 -0.55 -9.87
CA ILE A 144 -8.14 -0.67 -9.25
C ILE A 144 -9.02 -1.47 -10.20
N TYR A 145 -9.38 -2.67 -9.75
CA TYR A 145 -10.29 -3.57 -10.42
C TYR A 145 -11.70 -3.38 -9.90
N LYS A 146 -12.68 -3.51 -10.78
CA LYS A 146 -14.10 -3.49 -10.46
C LYS A 146 -14.81 -4.73 -10.97
N ASN A 147 -15.66 -5.28 -10.13
CA ASN A 147 -16.39 -6.49 -10.44
C ASN A 147 -17.38 -6.25 -11.58
N THR A 148 -17.29 -7.06 -12.64
CA THR A 148 -18.18 -6.95 -13.82
C THR A 148 -19.64 -7.26 -13.49
N LYS A 149 -19.88 -8.14 -12.52
CA LYS A 149 -21.24 -8.56 -12.13
C LYS A 149 -21.99 -7.51 -11.31
N SER A 150 -21.29 -6.56 -10.68
CA SER A 150 -21.97 -5.47 -9.93
C SER A 150 -22.68 -4.48 -10.86
N ILE A 151 -22.34 -4.47 -12.14
CA ILE A 151 -22.92 -3.58 -13.16
C ILE A 151 -24.28 -4.10 -13.66
N ALA A 152 -24.54 -5.40 -13.55
CA ALA A 152 -25.74 -6.05 -14.11
C ALA A 152 -26.98 -5.99 -13.20
N VAL A 153 -26.89 -5.39 -12.01
CA VAL A 153 -28.03 -5.20 -11.09
C VAL A 153 -28.41 -3.72 -11.10
N LYS A 154 -29.12 -3.31 -12.15
CA LYS A 154 -29.82 -2.03 -12.22
C LYS A 154 -31.17 -2.20 -12.89
#